data_AF-A0A0R3QJH3-F1
#
_entry.id   AF-A0A0R3QJH3-F1
#
_cell.length_a   1.000
_cell.length_b   1.000
_cell.length_c   1.000
_cell.angle_alpha   90.00
_cell.angle_beta   90.00
_cell.angle_gamma   90.00
#
_symmetry.space_group_name_H-M   'P 1'
#
loop_
_entity.id
_entity.type
_entity.pdbx_description
1 polymer ?
#
loop_
_entity_poly.entity_id
_entity_poly.type
_entity_poly.pdbx_seq_one_letter_code
_entity_poly.pdbx_strand_id
1 'polypeptide(L)'
;MKVETGDNSFSSSWKIIVNWFILQRFNFASESFRFFCVVFTYDFQWKKLKLKLKSSLRSNLFLLLQMFDLLHSTLYWVLKTYIVYRIVRTAVALWSTVAIYIIAPLFYKPNFDPYKGRWTVVTGGTDGIGKAYTIELAKNGLRKFLLIGRNEIKLQGMKTYLEDKFGARVQTYLFDFYDGDYNEMRNFIEDIDVGFVLNSVGVGRERMERYGDNPEADRRLLKVNGLGAAEFLSIVLPTMEKNGGGQIVVLSSCQGFRPFPYIASYCASKVMLSFLCEAINREWPTVKVQCLTPALVATKMTHYDNNYRSLFVKNADDFVKEAVNTIGLTSMTSGCLNHELQMLTRHMFPWTLLKYILLPVYWYHKRRTDASQEVTAENKKVNITNISCRLRANLSMKGLAVSVIQQK
;
A
#
# COMPACT_ATOMS: atom_id res chain seq x y z
N MET A 1 -52.42 -58.27 19.31
CA MET A 1 -51.19 -58.23 18.50
C MET A 1 -50.35 -57.06 18.99
N LYS A 2 -49.14 -57.32 19.49
CA LYS A 2 -48.14 -56.29 19.76
C LYS A 2 -47.74 -55.65 18.43
N VAL A 3 -47.76 -54.32 18.34
CA VAL A 3 -47.06 -53.58 17.28
C VAL A 3 -46.00 -52.73 17.98
N GLU A 4 -44.76 -53.03 17.62
CA GLU A 4 -43.54 -52.44 18.15
C GLU A 4 -43.38 -50.97 17.77
N THR A 5 -42.83 -50.21 18.70
CA THR A 5 -42.28 -48.86 18.53
C THR A 5 -41.01 -48.91 17.67
N GLY A 6 -41.01 -48.21 16.54
CA GLY A 6 -39.86 -48.05 15.64
C GLY A 6 -39.35 -46.61 15.59
N ASP A 7 -38.04 -46.48 15.79
CA ASP A 7 -37.24 -45.32 16.18
C ASP A 7 -37.21 -44.04 15.30
N ASN A 8 -36.99 -42.94 16.03
CA ASN A 8 -36.64 -41.58 15.59
C ASN A 8 -35.26 -41.50 14.89
N SER A 9 -35.17 -41.79 13.59
CA SER A 9 -33.89 -41.66 12.84
C SER A 9 -33.80 -40.45 11.87
N PHE A 10 -34.82 -39.60 11.78
CA PHE A 10 -34.86 -38.56 10.73
C PHE A 10 -34.40 -37.14 11.16
N SER A 11 -34.12 -36.89 12.45
CA SER A 11 -33.77 -35.53 12.94
C SER A 11 -32.28 -35.27 13.20
N SER A 12 -31.44 -36.30 13.11
CA SER A 12 -30.00 -36.25 13.40
C SER A 12 -29.14 -35.85 12.18
N SER A 13 -29.57 -36.18 10.96
CA SER A 13 -28.81 -35.93 9.72
C SER A 13 -28.76 -34.45 9.33
N TRP A 14 -29.81 -33.67 9.64
CA TRP A 14 -29.85 -32.23 9.34
C TRP A 14 -29.03 -31.38 10.33
N LYS A 15 -28.93 -31.79 11.60
CA LYS A 15 -28.07 -31.12 12.58
C LYS A 15 -26.58 -31.29 12.26
N ILE A 16 -26.20 -32.40 11.63
CA ILE A 16 -24.81 -32.64 11.19
C ILE A 16 -24.46 -31.76 9.99
N ILE A 17 -25.37 -31.57 9.02
CA ILE A 17 -25.13 -30.73 7.84
C ILE A 17 -25.05 -29.25 8.23
N VAL A 18 -25.89 -28.79 9.16
CA VAL A 18 -25.87 -27.40 9.64
C VAL A 18 -24.65 -27.13 10.54
N ASN A 19 -24.25 -28.08 11.41
CA ASN A 19 -23.00 -27.95 12.17
C ASN A 19 -21.76 -28.04 11.28
N TRP A 20 -21.81 -28.80 10.18
CA TRP A 20 -20.74 -28.86 9.18
C TRP A 20 -20.56 -27.51 8.47
N PHE A 21 -21.66 -26.82 8.12
CA PHE A 21 -21.60 -25.48 7.54
C PHE A 21 -21.13 -24.40 8.54
N ILE A 22 -21.44 -24.53 9.83
CA ILE A 22 -21.00 -23.58 10.87
C ILE A 22 -19.51 -23.76 11.23
N LEU A 23 -18.98 -24.99 11.14
CA LEU A 23 -17.56 -25.29 11.37
C LEU A 23 -16.63 -24.96 10.18
N GLN A 24 -17.19 -24.79 8.97
CA GLN A 24 -16.44 -24.38 7.76
C GLN A 24 -15.89 -22.94 7.83
N ARG A 25 -16.26 -22.14 8.84
CA ARG A 25 -15.79 -20.75 8.97
C ARG A 25 -14.34 -20.60 9.47
N PHE A 26 -13.65 -21.70 9.83
CA PHE A 26 -12.34 -21.62 10.49
C PHE A 26 -11.16 -22.41 9.90
N ASN A 27 -11.26 -23.14 8.78
CA ASN A 27 -10.10 -23.96 8.35
C ASN A 27 -9.87 -24.21 6.85
N PHE A 28 -10.22 -23.25 5.98
CA PHE A 28 -10.12 -23.38 4.52
C PHE A 28 -8.69 -23.63 3.99
N ALA A 29 -7.65 -23.20 4.72
CA ALA A 29 -6.25 -23.37 4.32
C ALA A 29 -5.74 -24.82 4.45
N SER A 30 -6.32 -25.62 5.35
CA SER A 30 -5.88 -27.00 5.59
C SER A 30 -6.45 -28.00 4.57
N GLU A 31 -7.67 -27.76 4.07
CA GLU A 31 -8.32 -28.68 3.13
C GLU A 31 -7.77 -28.56 1.70
N SER A 32 -7.43 -27.34 1.26
CA SER A 32 -6.81 -27.13 -0.05
C SER A 32 -5.45 -27.85 -0.16
N PHE A 33 -4.69 -27.88 0.94
CA PHE A 33 -3.39 -28.56 1.01
C PHE A 33 -3.55 -30.09 1.14
N ARG A 34 -4.54 -30.56 1.91
CA ARG A 34 -4.89 -31.99 2.00
C ARG A 34 -5.39 -32.54 0.65
N PHE A 35 -6.21 -31.79 -0.08
CA PHE A 35 -6.64 -32.14 -1.43
C PHE A 35 -5.44 -32.28 -2.38
N PHE A 36 -4.44 -31.40 -2.25
CA PHE A 36 -3.19 -31.45 -3.00
C PHE A 36 -2.41 -32.75 -2.78
N CYS A 37 -2.25 -33.17 -1.51
CA CYS A 37 -1.58 -34.44 -1.18
C CYS A 37 -2.38 -35.67 -1.63
N VAL A 38 -3.72 -35.60 -1.60
CA VAL A 38 -4.59 -36.67 -2.07
C VAL A 38 -4.44 -36.87 -3.59
N VAL A 39 -4.41 -35.80 -4.39
CA VAL A 39 -4.27 -35.91 -5.86
C VAL A 39 -2.97 -36.61 -6.26
N PHE A 40 -1.85 -36.35 -5.57
CA PHE A 40 -0.56 -36.97 -5.91
C PHE A 40 -0.36 -38.40 -5.37
N THR A 41 -0.99 -38.76 -4.24
CA THR A 41 -0.89 -40.12 -3.66
C THR A 41 -1.94 -41.09 -4.23
N TYR A 42 -3.04 -40.59 -4.80
CA TYR A 42 -4.10 -41.41 -5.39
C TYR A 42 -3.65 -42.16 -6.65
N ASP A 43 -2.79 -41.59 -7.50
CA ASP A 43 -2.45 -42.15 -8.82
C ASP A 43 -1.88 -43.59 -8.74
N PHE A 44 -1.13 -43.91 -7.68
CA PHE A 44 -0.54 -45.24 -7.50
C PHE A 44 -1.55 -46.29 -6.99
N GLN A 45 -2.40 -45.95 -6.01
CA GLN A 45 -3.40 -46.90 -5.46
C GLN A 45 -4.56 -47.12 -6.44
N TRP A 46 -4.92 -46.09 -7.21
CA TRP A 46 -6.03 -46.13 -8.16
C TRP A 46 -5.74 -46.99 -9.39
N LYS A 47 -4.52 -46.93 -9.94
CA LYS A 47 -4.06 -47.84 -11.01
C LYS A 47 -4.16 -49.31 -10.59
N LYS A 48 -3.83 -49.63 -9.34
CA LYS A 48 -3.89 -51.00 -8.78
C LYS A 48 -5.33 -51.48 -8.56
N LEU A 49 -6.22 -50.61 -8.10
CA LEU A 49 -7.65 -50.92 -7.91
C LEU A 49 -8.38 -51.13 -9.25
N LYS A 50 -8.03 -50.32 -10.27
CA LYS A 50 -8.58 -50.38 -11.63
C LYS A 50 -8.26 -51.68 -12.35
N LEU A 51 -7.06 -52.23 -12.13
CA LEU A 51 -6.65 -53.54 -12.65
C LEU A 51 -7.45 -54.69 -12.01
N LYS A 52 -7.78 -54.60 -10.71
CA LYS A 52 -8.60 -55.61 -10.01
C LYS A 52 -10.08 -55.59 -10.39
N LEU A 53 -10.61 -54.41 -10.70
CA LEU A 53 -12.03 -54.24 -11.01
C LEU A 53 -12.38 -54.49 -12.48
N LYS A 54 -11.39 -54.52 -13.39
CA LYS A 54 -11.60 -54.67 -14.84
C LYS A 54 -12.29 -55.98 -15.26
N SER A 55 -12.28 -57.02 -14.42
CA SER A 55 -12.85 -58.34 -14.72
C SER A 55 -14.29 -58.57 -14.22
N SER A 56 -14.89 -57.63 -13.47
CA SER A 56 -16.16 -57.89 -12.74
C SER A 56 -17.19 -56.74 -12.80
N LEU A 57 -16.91 -55.66 -13.53
CA LEU A 57 -17.72 -54.44 -13.47
C LEU A 57 -18.81 -54.34 -14.54
N ARG A 58 -20.05 -54.02 -14.11
CA ARG A 58 -21.15 -53.59 -15.00
C ARG A 58 -20.76 -52.32 -15.78
N SER A 59 -21.23 -52.21 -17.02
CA SER A 59 -20.92 -51.10 -17.96
C SER A 59 -21.00 -49.69 -17.37
N ASN A 60 -21.99 -49.44 -16.51
CA ASN A 60 -22.19 -48.14 -15.85
C ASN A 60 -21.07 -47.77 -14.86
N LEU A 61 -20.47 -48.73 -14.15
CA LEU A 61 -19.39 -48.47 -13.19
C LEU A 61 -18.04 -48.27 -13.90
N PHE A 62 -17.86 -48.86 -15.08
CA PHE A 62 -16.71 -48.58 -15.94
C PHE A 62 -16.73 -47.15 -16.50
N LEU A 63 -17.90 -46.67 -16.94
CA LEU A 63 -18.11 -45.27 -17.37
C LEU A 63 -17.80 -44.29 -16.24
N LEU A 64 -18.28 -44.54 -15.01
CA LEU A 64 -17.98 -43.73 -13.83
C LEU A 64 -16.47 -43.62 -13.54
N LEU A 65 -15.73 -44.73 -13.67
CA LEU A 65 -14.28 -44.73 -13.49
C LEU A 65 -13.56 -43.90 -14.57
N GLN A 66 -13.98 -44.02 -15.84
CA GLN A 66 -13.43 -43.20 -16.93
C GLN A 66 -13.71 -41.71 -16.73
N MET A 67 -14.91 -41.35 -16.27
CA MET A 67 -15.25 -39.96 -15.93
C MET A 67 -14.37 -39.44 -14.78
N PHE A 68 -14.10 -40.27 -13.77
CA PHE A 68 -13.20 -39.91 -12.69
C PHE A 68 -11.75 -39.72 -13.16
N ASP A 69 -11.23 -40.60 -14.04
CA ASP A 69 -9.89 -40.44 -14.60
C ASP A 69 -9.76 -39.15 -15.41
N LEU A 70 -10.77 -38.84 -16.23
CA LEU A 70 -10.80 -37.62 -17.03
C LEU A 70 -10.82 -36.39 -16.12
N LEU A 71 -11.65 -36.40 -15.07
CA LEU A 71 -11.72 -35.32 -14.09
C LEU A 71 -10.38 -35.16 -13.35
N HIS A 72 -9.80 -36.25 -12.87
CA HIS A 72 -8.51 -36.25 -12.18
C HIS A 72 -7.38 -35.73 -13.06
N SER A 73 -7.28 -36.22 -14.30
CA SER A 73 -6.30 -35.76 -15.29
C SER A 73 -6.46 -34.27 -15.60
N THR A 74 -7.70 -33.82 -15.79
CA THR A 74 -8.02 -32.40 -16.05
C THR A 74 -7.59 -31.53 -14.87
N LEU A 75 -7.95 -31.91 -13.64
CA LEU A 75 -7.56 -31.19 -12.43
C LEU A 75 -6.03 -31.16 -12.26
N TYR A 76 -5.34 -32.27 -12.51
CA TYR A 76 -3.88 -32.34 -12.47
C TYR A 76 -3.23 -31.36 -13.46
N TRP A 77 -3.68 -31.33 -14.71
CA TRP A 77 -3.13 -30.43 -15.72
C TRP A 77 -3.44 -28.96 -15.44
N VAL A 78 -4.64 -28.65 -14.92
CA VAL A 78 -5.00 -27.29 -14.50
C VAL A 78 -4.09 -26.82 -13.37
N LEU A 79 -3.89 -27.64 -12.33
CA LEU A 79 -3.02 -27.30 -11.20
C LEU A 79 -1.57 -27.18 -11.63
N LYS A 80 -1.04 -28.13 -12.41
CA LYS A 80 0.34 -28.11 -12.93
C LYS A 80 0.58 -26.87 -13.77
N THR A 81 -0.30 -26.57 -14.72
CA THR A 81 -0.20 -25.38 -15.57
C THR A 81 -0.25 -24.10 -14.74
N TYR A 82 -1.14 -24.04 -13.75
CA TYR A 82 -1.22 -22.90 -12.84
C TYR A 82 0.07 -22.70 -12.04
N ILE A 83 0.66 -23.75 -11.46
CA ILE A 83 1.93 -23.67 -10.72
C ILE A 83 3.06 -23.21 -11.62
N VAL A 84 3.20 -23.81 -12.81
CA VAL A 84 4.22 -23.44 -13.80
C VAL A 84 4.07 -21.96 -14.18
N TYR A 85 2.84 -21.51 -14.47
CA TYR A 85 2.56 -20.11 -14.73
C TYR A 85 3.04 -19.18 -13.59
N ARG A 86 2.79 -19.55 -12.32
CA ARG A 86 3.21 -18.75 -11.16
C ARG A 86 4.74 -18.71 -10.99
N ILE A 87 5.42 -19.84 -11.19
CA ILE A 87 6.89 -19.93 -11.17
C ILE A 87 7.48 -19.03 -12.27
N VAL A 88 7.03 -19.19 -13.52
CA VAL A 88 7.50 -18.41 -14.66
C VAL A 88 7.22 -16.92 -14.44
N ARG A 89 6.01 -16.55 -14.01
CA ARG A 89 5.67 -15.15 -13.71
C ARG A 89 6.55 -14.55 -12.61
N THR A 90 6.88 -15.33 -11.58
CA THR A 90 7.77 -14.88 -10.49
C THR A 90 9.20 -14.74 -10.97
N ALA A 91 9.69 -15.67 -11.79
CA ALA A 91 11.03 -15.58 -12.40
C ALA A 91 11.16 -14.37 -13.32
N VAL A 92 10.15 -14.10 -14.15
CA VAL A 92 10.11 -12.89 -15.00
C VAL A 92 10.10 -11.62 -14.14
N ALA A 93 9.29 -11.57 -13.08
CA ALA A 93 9.26 -10.43 -12.18
C ALA A 93 10.62 -10.21 -11.48
N LEU A 94 11.26 -11.29 -10.99
CA LEU A 94 12.60 -11.24 -10.39
C LEU A 94 13.65 -10.77 -11.39
N TRP A 95 13.60 -11.26 -12.63
CA TRP A 95 14.50 -10.79 -13.69
C TRP A 95 14.31 -9.30 -13.95
N SER A 96 13.07 -8.82 -14.06
CA SER A 96 12.79 -7.38 -14.21
C SER A 96 13.32 -6.58 -13.02
N THR A 97 13.21 -7.10 -11.79
CA THR A 97 13.79 -6.47 -10.60
C THR A 97 15.31 -6.36 -10.71
N VAL A 98 16.01 -7.44 -11.07
CA VAL A 98 17.46 -7.45 -11.26
C VAL A 98 17.86 -6.48 -12.39
N ALA A 99 17.12 -6.49 -13.49
CA ALA A 99 17.34 -5.61 -14.63
C ALA A 99 17.25 -4.13 -14.24
N ILE A 100 16.21 -3.73 -13.50
CA ILE A 100 15.97 -2.32 -13.13
C ILE A 100 16.92 -1.84 -12.02
N TYR A 101 17.21 -2.68 -11.02
CA TYR A 101 17.89 -2.22 -9.80
C TYR A 101 19.36 -2.59 -9.70
N ILE A 102 19.83 -3.59 -10.45
CA ILE A 102 21.22 -4.04 -10.41
C ILE A 102 21.91 -3.72 -11.73
N ILE A 103 21.27 -4.03 -12.85
CA ILE A 103 21.88 -3.92 -14.18
C ILE A 103 21.75 -2.49 -14.74
N ALA A 104 20.54 -1.94 -14.82
CA ALA A 104 20.29 -0.62 -15.41
C ALA A 104 21.11 0.52 -14.78
N PRO A 105 21.31 0.61 -13.45
CA PRO A 105 22.11 1.68 -12.86
C PRO A 105 23.59 1.70 -13.29
N LEU A 106 24.09 0.63 -13.91
CA LEU A 106 25.45 0.56 -14.43
C LEU A 106 25.64 1.38 -15.71
N PHE A 107 24.57 1.64 -16.47
CA PHE A 107 24.64 2.33 -17.76
C PHE A 107 23.53 3.37 -17.99
N TYR A 108 22.52 3.43 -17.12
CA TYR A 108 21.42 4.38 -17.18
C TYR A 108 21.50 5.37 -16.02
N LYS A 109 21.27 6.65 -16.33
CA LYS A 109 21.00 7.69 -15.35
C LYS A 109 19.77 8.47 -15.79
N PRO A 110 18.82 8.79 -14.89
CA PRO A 110 17.68 9.61 -15.24
C PRO A 110 18.11 10.97 -15.79
N ASN A 111 17.51 11.37 -16.90
CA ASN A 111 17.77 12.68 -17.49
C ASN A 111 16.81 13.73 -16.91
N PHE A 112 17.35 14.69 -16.16
CA PHE A 112 16.61 15.81 -15.60
C PHE A 112 16.74 17.11 -16.40
N ASP A 113 17.59 17.15 -17.42
CA ASP A 113 17.86 18.36 -18.20
C ASP A 113 16.60 19.02 -18.77
N PRO A 114 15.60 18.27 -19.30
CA PRO A 114 14.36 18.87 -19.79
C PRO A 114 13.56 19.65 -18.73
N TYR A 115 13.81 19.40 -17.44
CA TYR A 115 13.02 19.97 -16.35
C TYR A 115 13.76 21.07 -15.56
N LYS A 116 15.07 21.25 -15.76
CA LYS A 116 15.91 22.17 -14.94
C LYS A 116 15.46 23.63 -14.99
N GLY A 117 14.97 24.10 -16.14
CA GLY A 117 14.45 25.47 -16.32
C GLY A 117 12.99 25.67 -15.90
N ARG A 118 12.29 24.59 -15.61
CA ARG A 118 10.84 24.53 -15.39
C ARG A 118 10.54 24.30 -13.91
N TRP A 119 9.32 24.56 -13.47
CA TRP A 119 8.93 24.37 -12.08
C TRP A 119 8.75 22.90 -11.74
N THR A 120 9.33 22.50 -10.61
CA THR A 120 9.08 21.22 -9.94
C THR A 120 8.00 21.44 -8.89
N VAL A 121 6.79 20.97 -9.15
CA VAL A 121 5.66 21.12 -8.22
C VAL A 121 5.60 19.90 -7.30
N VAL A 122 5.62 20.14 -5.99
CA VAL A 122 5.65 19.07 -5.00
C VAL A 122 4.51 19.21 -4.00
N THR A 123 3.64 18.20 -3.92
CA THR A 123 2.65 18.08 -2.85
C THR A 123 3.19 17.20 -1.74
N GLY A 124 3.05 17.60 -0.49
CA GLY A 124 3.56 16.80 0.65
C GLY A 124 5.09 16.77 0.77
N GLY A 125 5.79 17.77 0.22
CA GLY A 125 7.26 17.84 0.18
C GLY A 125 7.97 18.21 1.49
N THR A 126 7.26 18.32 2.61
CA THR A 126 7.81 18.90 3.86
C THR A 126 8.13 17.89 4.96
N ASP A 127 7.74 16.62 4.82
CA ASP A 127 8.07 15.55 5.76
C ASP A 127 8.21 14.20 5.04
N GLY A 128 8.75 13.19 5.73
CA GLY A 128 8.82 11.81 5.26
C GLY A 128 9.44 11.63 3.86
N ILE A 129 8.80 10.78 3.04
CA ILE A 129 9.27 10.46 1.68
C ILE A 129 9.28 11.70 0.79
N GLY A 130 8.23 12.52 0.80
CA GLY A 130 8.13 13.71 -0.04
C GLY A 130 9.27 14.71 0.20
N LYS A 131 9.67 14.90 1.47
CA LYS A 131 10.85 15.70 1.82
C LYS A 131 12.13 15.12 1.25
N ALA A 132 12.39 13.84 1.51
CA ALA A 132 13.60 13.17 1.01
C ALA A 132 13.66 13.25 -0.53
N TYR A 133 12.52 13.05 -1.20
CA TYR A 133 12.40 13.10 -2.66
C TYR A 133 12.65 14.50 -3.21
N THR A 134 12.10 15.54 -2.59
CA THR A 134 12.35 16.94 -2.97
C THR A 134 13.85 17.27 -2.87
N ILE A 135 14.50 16.85 -1.79
CA ILE A 135 15.93 17.04 -1.59
C ILE A 135 16.75 16.29 -2.64
N GLU A 136 16.36 15.06 -2.97
CA GLU A 136 17.07 14.27 -3.98
C GLU A 136 16.91 14.86 -5.38
N LEU A 137 15.73 15.39 -5.73
CA LEU A 137 15.53 16.13 -6.98
C LEU A 137 16.42 17.39 -7.05
N ALA A 138 16.59 18.10 -5.93
CA ALA A 138 17.52 19.23 -5.86
C ALA A 138 18.98 18.79 -6.05
N LYS A 139 19.41 17.67 -5.48
CA LYS A 139 20.76 17.09 -5.74
C LYS A 139 20.96 16.74 -7.22
N ASN A 140 19.90 16.31 -7.90
CA ASN A 140 19.92 15.97 -9.33
C ASN A 140 19.82 17.19 -10.26
N GLY A 141 19.91 18.41 -9.72
CA GLY A 141 20.08 19.63 -10.51
C GLY A 141 18.81 20.43 -10.77
N LEU A 142 17.65 20.01 -10.25
CA LEU A 142 16.45 20.85 -10.30
C LEU A 142 16.62 22.05 -9.36
N ARG A 143 16.22 23.24 -9.82
CA ARG A 143 16.47 24.52 -9.11
C ARG A 143 15.23 25.40 -8.95
N LYS A 144 14.06 25.00 -9.46
CA LYS A 144 12.79 25.74 -9.28
C LYS A 144 11.76 24.83 -8.63
N PHE A 145 11.32 25.16 -7.42
CA PHE A 145 10.37 24.34 -6.67
C PHE A 145 9.14 25.12 -6.24
N LEU A 146 7.96 24.57 -6.50
CA LEU A 146 6.71 25.01 -5.89
C LEU A 146 6.29 23.97 -4.86
N LEU A 147 6.36 24.32 -3.57
CA LEU A 147 6.01 23.43 -2.47
C LEU A 147 4.56 23.70 -2.04
N ILE A 148 3.73 22.66 -2.10
CA ILE A 148 2.31 22.71 -1.73
C ILE A 148 2.08 21.89 -0.47
N GLY A 149 1.45 22.50 0.53
CA GLY A 149 1.07 21.79 1.76
C GLY A 149 0.33 22.69 2.75
N ARG A 150 -0.12 22.09 3.85
CA ARG A 150 -1.01 22.75 4.84
C ARG A 150 -0.31 23.38 6.04
N ASN A 151 1.01 23.23 6.16
CA ASN A 151 1.76 23.72 7.32
C ASN A 151 2.81 24.73 6.86
N GLU A 152 2.51 26.01 7.11
CA GLU A 152 3.33 27.13 6.68
C GLU A 152 4.75 27.09 7.26
N ILE A 153 4.90 26.80 8.55
CA ILE A 153 6.21 26.73 9.21
C ILE A 153 7.11 25.67 8.53
N LYS A 154 6.55 24.50 8.24
CA LYS A 154 7.29 23.43 7.55
C LYS A 154 7.59 23.79 6.09
N LEU A 155 6.68 24.49 5.41
CA LEU A 155 6.90 24.98 4.04
C LEU A 155 8.05 25.98 4.01
N GLN A 156 8.03 26.98 4.89
CA GLN A 156 9.10 27.98 4.98
C GLN A 156 10.44 27.35 5.37
N GLY A 157 10.45 26.44 6.34
CA GLY A 157 11.68 25.72 6.70
C GLY A 157 12.26 24.90 5.54
N MET A 158 11.41 24.28 4.71
CA MET A 158 11.86 23.55 3.52
C MET A 158 12.33 24.50 2.41
N LYS A 159 11.66 25.64 2.23
CA LYS A 159 12.06 26.69 1.32
C LYS A 159 13.46 27.22 1.64
N THR A 160 13.68 27.68 2.88
CA THR A 160 14.98 28.18 3.33
C THR A 160 16.07 27.14 3.14
N TYR A 161 15.79 25.87 3.50
CA TYR A 161 16.77 24.80 3.30
C TYR A 161 17.16 24.60 1.84
N LEU A 162 16.21 24.65 0.90
CA LEU A 162 16.50 24.47 -0.53
C LEU A 162 17.22 25.68 -1.14
N GLU A 163 16.82 26.89 -0.73
CA GLU A 163 17.47 28.14 -1.12
C GLU A 163 18.93 28.15 -0.65
N ASP A 164 19.18 27.91 0.63
CA ASP A 164 20.52 27.96 1.23
C ASP A 164 21.44 26.86 0.71
N LYS A 165 20.94 25.62 0.62
CA LYS A 165 21.79 24.46 0.34
C LYS A 165 22.03 24.23 -1.15
N PHE A 166 21.06 24.60 -2.00
CA PHE A 166 21.10 24.29 -3.43
C PHE A 166 21.02 25.53 -4.32
N GLY A 167 20.84 26.73 -3.77
CA GLY A 167 20.60 27.95 -4.56
C GLY A 167 19.32 27.84 -5.39
N ALA A 168 18.33 27.09 -4.92
CA ALA A 168 17.09 26.87 -5.64
C ALA A 168 16.13 28.04 -5.44
N ARG A 169 15.39 28.43 -6.48
CA ARG A 169 14.24 29.34 -6.36
C ARG A 169 13.04 28.57 -5.85
N VAL A 170 12.47 28.98 -4.72
CA VAL A 170 11.35 28.25 -4.11
C VAL A 170 10.14 29.15 -3.87
N GLN A 171 8.98 28.67 -4.33
CA GLN A 171 7.66 29.21 -4.02
C GLN A 171 6.93 28.23 -3.10
N THR A 172 6.06 28.77 -2.25
CA THR A 172 5.21 27.99 -1.35
C THR A 172 3.77 28.35 -1.59
N TYR A 173 2.89 27.34 -1.63
CA TYR A 173 1.45 27.53 -1.72
C TYR A 173 0.77 26.78 -0.56
N LEU A 174 0.13 27.53 0.33
CA LEU A 174 -0.54 26.99 1.50
C LEU A 174 -1.90 26.41 1.06
N PHE A 175 -2.06 25.09 1.18
CA PHE A 175 -3.27 24.40 0.73
C PHE A 175 -3.58 23.17 1.57
N ASP A 176 -4.85 22.99 1.94
CA ASP A 176 -5.35 21.76 2.55
C ASP A 176 -6.15 20.93 1.55
N PHE A 177 -5.67 19.73 1.27
CA PHE A 177 -6.31 18.80 0.33
C PHE A 177 -7.63 18.21 0.83
N TYR A 178 -8.00 18.43 2.10
CA TYR A 178 -9.27 17.94 2.64
C TYR A 178 -10.47 18.79 2.17
N ASP A 179 -10.37 20.13 2.25
CA ASP A 179 -11.47 21.07 1.96
C ASP A 179 -10.99 22.35 1.21
N GLY A 180 -9.78 22.38 0.66
CA GLY A 180 -9.26 23.54 -0.08
C GLY A 180 -9.97 23.78 -1.41
N ASP A 181 -9.89 25.04 -1.90
CA ASP A 181 -10.49 25.43 -3.18
C ASP A 181 -9.59 25.02 -4.37
N TYR A 182 -9.95 23.91 -5.01
CA TYR A 182 -9.24 23.40 -6.18
C TYR A 182 -9.37 24.30 -7.41
N ASN A 183 -10.37 25.18 -7.51
CA ASN A 183 -10.47 26.15 -8.60
C ASN A 183 -9.44 27.27 -8.43
N GLU A 184 -9.25 27.74 -7.19
CA GLU A 184 -8.18 28.71 -6.89
C GLU A 184 -6.81 28.13 -7.23
N MET A 185 -6.54 26.88 -6.83
CA MET A 185 -5.30 26.19 -7.18
C MET A 185 -5.14 26.04 -8.70
N ARG A 186 -6.23 25.73 -9.43
CA ARG A 186 -6.20 25.61 -10.89
C ARG A 186 -5.75 26.90 -11.55
N ASN A 187 -6.36 28.02 -11.16
CA ASN A 187 -6.00 29.34 -11.68
C ASN A 187 -4.54 29.71 -11.33
N PHE A 188 -4.09 29.38 -10.11
CA PHE A 188 -2.71 29.63 -9.69
C PHE A 188 -1.68 28.83 -10.52
N ILE A 189 -1.98 27.57 -10.85
CA ILE A 189 -1.07 26.69 -11.59
C ILE A 189 -1.07 26.96 -13.09
N GLU A 190 -2.14 27.53 -13.65
CA GLU A 190 -2.30 27.75 -15.10
C GLU A 190 -1.13 28.49 -15.76
N ASP A 191 -0.58 29.50 -15.07
CA ASP A 191 0.53 30.33 -15.54
C ASP A 191 1.92 29.80 -15.16
N ILE A 192 1.99 28.63 -14.52
CA ILE A 192 3.26 28.03 -14.09
C ILE A 192 3.74 27.04 -15.16
N ASP A 193 4.93 27.28 -15.68
CA ASP A 193 5.60 26.30 -16.54
C ASP A 193 6.07 25.08 -15.72
N VAL A 194 5.19 24.09 -15.57
CA VAL A 194 5.42 22.86 -14.80
C VAL A 194 6.10 21.79 -15.65
N GLY A 195 7.35 21.45 -15.31
CA GLY A 195 8.09 20.37 -15.98
C GLY A 195 8.12 19.05 -15.21
N PHE A 196 8.06 19.12 -13.87
CA PHE A 196 8.12 17.95 -13.01
C PHE A 196 7.09 18.06 -11.88
N VAL A 197 6.39 16.97 -11.59
CA VAL A 197 5.43 16.88 -10.48
C VAL A 197 5.77 15.72 -9.57
N LEU A 198 5.84 15.97 -8.26
CA LEU A 198 5.82 14.94 -7.24
C LEU A 198 4.50 15.05 -6.47
N ASN A 199 3.58 14.12 -6.74
CA ASN A 199 2.35 13.99 -5.98
C ASN A 199 2.56 13.05 -4.80
N SER A 200 2.98 13.62 -3.67
CA SER A 200 3.33 12.91 -2.43
C SER A 200 2.41 13.28 -1.26
N VAL A 201 1.29 13.97 -1.52
CA VAL A 201 0.32 14.27 -0.47
C VAL A 201 -0.27 12.99 0.11
N GLY A 202 -0.41 12.97 1.43
CA GLY A 202 -1.12 11.92 2.12
C GLY A 202 -1.19 12.14 3.62
N VAL A 203 -2.20 11.55 4.23
CA VAL A 203 -2.38 11.43 5.66
C VAL A 203 -2.43 9.96 6.05
N GLY A 204 -1.91 9.67 7.24
CA GLY A 204 -2.08 8.37 7.90
C GLY A 204 -3.17 8.44 8.96
N ARG A 205 -3.53 7.28 9.51
CA ARG A 205 -4.31 7.19 10.75
C ARG A 205 -3.36 7.08 11.94
N GLU A 206 -3.85 7.52 13.09
CA GLU A 206 -3.17 7.28 14.37
C GLU A 206 -3.21 5.79 14.75
N ARG A 207 -4.30 5.10 14.41
CA ARG A 207 -4.52 3.68 14.73
C ARG A 207 -5.00 2.88 13.52
N MET A 208 -4.72 1.59 13.54
CA MET A 208 -5.31 0.63 12.61
C MET A 208 -6.67 0.18 13.17
N GLU A 209 -7.77 0.63 12.57
CA GLU A 209 -9.15 0.47 13.07
C GLU A 209 -10.08 -0.07 11.98
N ARG A 210 -11.17 -0.76 12.35
CA ARG A 210 -12.09 -1.29 11.33
C ARG A 210 -12.71 -0.13 10.57
N TYR A 211 -12.98 -0.35 9.29
CA TYR A 211 -13.72 0.61 8.49
C TYR A 211 -15.08 0.87 9.13
N GLY A 212 -15.45 2.15 9.28
CA GLY A 212 -16.70 2.55 9.92
C GLY A 212 -16.61 2.78 11.43
N ASP A 213 -15.57 2.28 12.13
CA ASP A 213 -15.38 2.60 13.56
C ASP A 213 -15.02 4.08 13.76
N ASN A 214 -14.38 4.71 12.77
CA ASN A 214 -14.11 6.14 12.72
C ASN A 214 -14.38 6.69 11.32
N PRO A 215 -15.65 7.02 11.00
CA PRO A 215 -16.06 7.47 9.68
C PRO A 215 -15.36 8.76 9.22
N GLU A 216 -15.04 9.67 10.14
CA GLU A 216 -14.33 10.90 9.79
C GLU A 216 -12.88 10.64 9.37
N ALA A 217 -12.17 9.75 10.07
CA ALA A 217 -10.84 9.31 9.65
C ALA A 217 -10.87 8.56 8.30
N ASP A 218 -11.93 7.78 8.04
CA ASP A 218 -12.15 7.11 6.74
C ASP A 218 -12.36 8.13 5.63
N ARG A 219 -13.26 9.09 5.84
CA ARG A 219 -13.53 10.19 4.93
C ARG A 219 -12.27 11.00 4.65
N ARG A 220 -11.49 11.33 5.68
CA ARG A 220 -10.25 12.10 5.55
C ARG A 220 -9.21 11.38 4.71
N LEU A 221 -9.03 10.08 4.90
CA LEU A 221 -8.14 9.27 4.07
C LEU A 221 -8.59 9.26 2.61
N LEU A 222 -9.87 9.02 2.35
CA LEU A 222 -10.41 8.96 0.99
C LEU A 222 -10.34 10.33 0.28
N LYS A 223 -10.71 11.41 0.99
CA LYS A 223 -10.62 12.78 0.48
C LYS A 223 -9.18 13.19 0.19
N VAL A 224 -8.25 13.06 1.13
CA VAL A 224 -6.89 13.58 0.94
C VAL A 224 -6.03 12.68 0.06
N ASN A 225 -5.98 11.37 0.38
CA ASN A 225 -5.05 10.44 -0.29
C ASN A 225 -5.57 9.97 -1.65
N GLY A 226 -6.89 10.02 -1.85
CA GLY A 226 -7.56 9.58 -3.08
C GLY A 226 -7.96 10.79 -3.91
N LEU A 227 -9.11 11.39 -3.57
CA LEU A 227 -9.75 12.43 -4.37
C LEU A 227 -8.85 13.67 -4.55
N GLY A 228 -8.31 14.24 -3.48
CA GLY A 228 -7.49 15.44 -3.54
C GLY A 228 -6.18 15.25 -4.29
N ALA A 229 -5.54 14.09 -4.09
CA ALA A 229 -4.37 13.72 -4.87
C ALA A 229 -4.71 13.53 -6.36
N ALA A 230 -5.88 12.97 -6.69
CA ALA A 230 -6.37 12.82 -8.06
C ALA A 230 -6.74 14.18 -8.70
N GLU A 231 -7.41 15.06 -7.96
CA GLU A 231 -7.79 16.39 -8.44
C GLU A 231 -6.56 17.25 -8.72
N PHE A 232 -5.53 17.15 -7.88
CA PHE A 232 -4.28 17.82 -8.18
C PHE A 232 -3.64 17.33 -9.49
N LEU A 233 -3.74 16.04 -9.82
CA LEU A 233 -3.31 15.54 -11.13
C LEU A 233 -4.16 16.16 -12.25
N SER A 234 -5.48 16.26 -12.07
CA SER A 234 -6.39 16.88 -13.05
C SER A 234 -6.10 18.37 -13.30
N ILE A 235 -5.53 19.05 -12.30
CA ILE A 235 -5.12 20.46 -12.39
C ILE A 235 -3.83 20.63 -13.19
N VAL A 236 -2.80 19.81 -12.91
CA VAL A 236 -1.48 20.01 -13.52
C VAL A 236 -1.40 19.52 -14.97
N LEU A 237 -2.20 18.50 -15.35
CA LEU A 237 -2.11 17.85 -16.66
C LEU A 237 -2.30 18.81 -17.85
N PRO A 238 -3.35 19.66 -17.91
CA PRO A 238 -3.53 20.59 -19.03
C PRO A 238 -2.38 21.58 -19.19
N THR A 239 -1.88 22.12 -18.07
CA THR A 239 -0.75 23.06 -18.07
C THR A 239 0.54 22.36 -18.52
N MET A 240 0.79 21.12 -18.07
CA MET A 240 1.95 20.36 -18.52
C MET A 240 1.91 20.09 -20.02
N GLU A 241 0.76 19.65 -20.56
CA GLU A 241 0.56 19.42 -21.99
C GLU A 241 0.79 20.71 -22.81
N LYS A 242 0.18 21.82 -22.39
CA LYS A 242 0.37 23.15 -23.02
C LYS A 242 1.85 23.55 -23.11
N ASN A 243 2.64 23.18 -22.10
CA ASN A 243 4.06 23.49 -22.01
C ASN A 243 4.98 22.38 -22.57
N GLY A 244 4.45 21.48 -23.42
CA GLY A 244 5.24 20.47 -24.14
C GLY A 244 5.51 19.18 -23.35
N GLY A 245 4.72 18.91 -22.30
CA GLY A 245 4.78 17.69 -21.51
C GLY A 245 5.66 17.78 -20.26
N GLY A 246 5.95 16.63 -19.65
CA GLY A 246 6.76 16.57 -18.44
C GLY A 246 6.77 15.22 -17.74
N GLN A 247 7.30 15.18 -16.51
CA GLN A 247 7.33 13.98 -15.68
C GLN A 247 6.46 14.14 -14.42
N ILE A 248 5.59 13.18 -14.17
CA ILE A 248 4.82 13.07 -12.92
C ILE A 248 5.27 11.83 -12.17
N VAL A 249 5.52 11.97 -10.87
CA VAL A 249 5.74 10.86 -9.93
C VAL A 249 4.62 10.90 -8.90
N VAL A 250 3.92 9.79 -8.72
CA VAL A 250 2.80 9.67 -7.77
C VAL A 250 3.13 8.65 -6.69
N LEU A 251 3.02 9.04 -5.42
CA LEU A 251 3.17 8.12 -4.29
C LEU A 251 1.85 7.38 -4.00
N SER A 252 1.76 6.16 -4.50
CA SER A 252 0.76 5.17 -4.10
C SER A 252 1.26 4.36 -2.89
N SER A 253 1.03 3.05 -2.86
CA SER A 253 1.52 2.10 -1.84
C SER A 253 1.40 0.67 -2.36
N CYS A 254 2.20 -0.26 -1.82
CA CYS A 254 1.96 -1.69 -2.02
C CYS A 254 0.56 -2.12 -1.54
N GLN A 255 -0.02 -1.37 -0.59
CA GLN A 255 -1.39 -1.57 -0.11
C GLN A 255 -2.47 -1.16 -1.12
N GLY A 256 -2.09 -0.59 -2.26
CA GLY A 256 -2.98 -0.37 -3.40
C GLY A 256 -3.20 -1.63 -4.25
N PHE A 257 -2.44 -2.72 -4.04
CA PHE A 257 -2.60 -3.94 -4.85
C PHE A 257 -3.72 -4.85 -4.34
N ARG A 258 -3.92 -4.94 -3.02
CA ARG A 258 -4.87 -5.87 -2.39
C ARG A 258 -5.44 -5.25 -1.12
N PRO A 259 -6.68 -5.60 -0.73
CA PRO A 259 -7.30 -5.07 0.47
C PRO A 259 -6.71 -5.70 1.72
N PHE A 260 -6.50 -4.90 2.75
CA PHE A 260 -6.10 -5.37 4.07
C PHE A 260 -7.08 -4.88 5.14
N PRO A 261 -7.35 -5.70 6.17
CA PRO A 261 -8.23 -5.30 7.26
C PRO A 261 -7.64 -4.09 7.99
N TYR A 262 -8.48 -3.34 8.69
CA TYR A 262 -8.17 -2.13 9.48
C TYR A 262 -7.39 -0.98 8.82
N ILE A 263 -7.13 -1.05 7.51
CA ILE A 263 -6.59 0.04 6.67
C ILE A 263 -7.35 0.17 5.35
N ALA A 264 -8.64 -0.19 5.36
CA ALA A 264 -9.44 -0.32 4.15
C ALA A 264 -9.53 0.98 3.33
N SER A 265 -9.84 2.11 3.97
CA SER A 265 -9.89 3.43 3.32
C SER A 265 -8.54 3.84 2.74
N TYR A 266 -7.43 3.50 3.43
CA TYR A 266 -6.09 3.72 2.91
C TYR A 266 -5.84 2.87 1.65
N CYS A 267 -6.10 1.56 1.67
CA CYS A 267 -5.99 0.69 0.50
C CYS A 267 -6.82 1.21 -0.69
N ALA A 268 -8.07 1.60 -0.43
CA ALA A 268 -8.99 2.13 -1.43
C ALA A 268 -8.47 3.44 -2.07
N SER A 269 -7.93 4.36 -1.26
CA SER A 269 -7.34 5.59 -1.79
C SER A 269 -6.09 5.33 -2.64
N LYS A 270 -5.26 4.35 -2.28
CA LYS A 270 -4.01 4.06 -3.01
C LYS A 270 -4.24 3.27 -4.30
N VAL A 271 -5.21 2.36 -4.34
CA VAL A 271 -5.56 1.68 -5.62
C VAL A 271 -6.09 2.67 -6.65
N MET A 272 -6.89 3.67 -6.23
CA MET A 272 -7.39 4.74 -7.09
C MET A 272 -6.24 5.45 -7.83
N LEU A 273 -5.20 5.86 -7.10
CA LEU A 273 -4.04 6.53 -7.69
C LEU A 273 -3.27 5.62 -8.66
N SER A 274 -3.09 4.34 -8.32
CA SER A 274 -2.39 3.40 -9.21
C SER A 274 -3.13 3.23 -10.55
N PHE A 275 -4.46 3.17 -10.52
CA PHE A 275 -5.26 3.06 -11.74
C PHE A 275 -5.23 4.35 -12.57
N LEU A 276 -5.35 5.50 -11.91
CA LEU A 276 -5.24 6.80 -12.58
C LEU A 276 -3.88 6.98 -13.26
N CYS A 277 -2.78 6.59 -12.61
CA CYS A 277 -1.46 6.67 -13.23
C CYS A 277 -1.38 5.86 -14.53
N GLU A 278 -1.95 4.65 -14.54
CA GLU A 278 -1.93 3.79 -15.72
C GLU A 278 -2.80 4.33 -16.87
N ALA A 279 -3.92 4.97 -16.54
CA ALA A 279 -4.80 5.63 -17.51
C ALA A 279 -4.14 6.90 -18.07
N ILE A 280 -3.68 7.81 -17.21
CA ILE A 280 -3.05 9.09 -17.58
C ILE A 280 -1.85 8.85 -18.50
N ASN A 281 -1.02 7.84 -18.21
CA ASN A 281 0.17 7.54 -19.02
C ASN A 281 -0.17 7.09 -20.46
N ARG A 282 -1.41 6.69 -20.74
CA ARG A 282 -1.92 6.37 -22.09
C ARG A 282 -2.69 7.53 -22.72
N GLU A 283 -3.37 8.34 -21.90
CA GLU A 283 -4.18 9.48 -22.34
C GLU A 283 -3.34 10.71 -22.68
N TRP A 284 -2.20 10.90 -22.01
CA TRP A 284 -1.36 12.11 -22.12
C TRP A 284 0.05 11.75 -22.65
N PRO A 285 0.25 11.61 -23.98
CA PRO A 285 1.48 11.06 -24.54
C PRO A 285 2.74 11.89 -24.26
N THR A 286 2.59 13.21 -24.09
CA THR A 286 3.69 14.14 -23.76
C THR A 286 4.07 14.10 -22.27
N VAL A 287 3.20 13.56 -21.40
CA VAL A 287 3.42 13.46 -19.97
C VAL A 287 3.76 12.02 -19.58
N LYS A 288 4.93 11.82 -18.98
CA LYS A 288 5.33 10.52 -18.44
C LYS A 288 4.90 10.42 -16.99
N VAL A 289 4.17 9.37 -16.64
CA VAL A 289 3.70 9.14 -15.27
C VAL A 289 4.38 7.90 -14.68
N GLN A 290 4.95 8.07 -13.50
CA GLN A 290 5.48 6.98 -12.69
C GLN A 290 4.69 6.85 -11.39
N CYS A 291 4.10 5.67 -11.18
CA CYS A 291 3.45 5.29 -9.93
C CYS A 291 4.45 4.56 -9.01
N LEU A 292 4.78 5.16 -7.88
CA LEU A 292 5.57 4.52 -6.83
C LEU A 292 4.65 3.80 -5.84
N THR A 293 4.86 2.50 -5.63
CA THR A 293 4.09 1.67 -4.70
C THR A 293 4.96 1.16 -3.54
N PRO A 294 5.48 2.05 -2.67
CA PRO A 294 6.37 1.67 -1.59
C PRO A 294 5.71 0.69 -0.61
N ALA A 295 6.54 -0.20 -0.05
CA ALA A 295 6.23 -0.90 1.19
C ALA A 295 6.57 -0.01 2.40
N LEU A 296 6.99 -0.58 3.53
CA LEU A 296 7.26 0.21 4.73
C LEU A 296 8.53 1.07 4.56
N VAL A 297 8.33 2.38 4.70
CA VAL A 297 9.40 3.38 4.78
C VAL A 297 9.34 4.05 6.14
N ALA A 298 10.48 4.13 6.82
CA ALA A 298 10.61 4.73 8.14
C ALA A 298 10.30 6.23 8.08
N THR A 299 9.12 6.60 8.57
CA THR A 299 8.63 7.97 8.66
C THR A 299 7.77 8.14 9.91
N LYS A 300 7.54 9.40 10.30
CA LYS A 300 6.58 9.75 11.36
C LYS A 300 5.18 9.17 11.12
N MET A 301 4.72 9.12 9.87
CA MET A 301 3.41 8.54 9.51
C MET A 301 3.32 7.05 9.83
N THR A 302 4.44 6.34 9.77
CA THR A 302 4.53 4.89 10.05
C THR A 302 4.95 4.58 11.49
N HIS A 303 5.11 5.59 12.35
CA HIS A 303 5.60 5.45 13.72
C HIS A 303 6.98 4.81 13.81
N TYR A 304 7.87 5.18 12.90
CA TYR A 304 9.29 4.82 12.95
C TYR A 304 10.12 6.09 13.08
N ASP A 305 11.25 5.97 13.78
CA ASP A 305 12.33 6.96 13.67
C ASP A 305 12.87 6.93 12.23
N ASN A 306 13.14 8.11 11.66
CA ASN A 306 13.66 8.21 10.29
C ASN A 306 15.00 7.46 10.11
N ASN A 307 15.76 7.24 11.18
CA ASN A 307 17.02 6.51 11.17
C ASN A 307 16.85 4.99 11.28
N TYR A 308 15.64 4.50 11.54
CA TYR A 308 15.37 3.07 11.67
C TYR A 308 15.61 2.33 10.35
N ARG A 309 16.34 1.21 10.43
CA ARG A 309 16.65 0.35 9.30
C ARG A 309 16.42 -1.11 9.69
N SER A 310 15.74 -1.86 8.84
CA SER A 310 15.61 -3.31 8.98
C SER A 310 15.48 -3.96 7.59
N LEU A 311 15.48 -5.30 7.55
CA LEU A 311 15.31 -6.03 6.30
C LEU A 311 13.99 -5.70 5.58
N PHE A 312 12.96 -5.26 6.31
CA PHE A 312 11.63 -4.99 5.76
C PHE A 312 11.24 -3.51 5.80
N VAL A 313 12.04 -2.66 6.46
CA VAL A 313 11.78 -1.24 6.62
C VAL A 313 13.00 -0.45 6.15
N LYS A 314 12.79 0.36 5.11
CA LYS A 314 13.83 1.22 4.54
C LYS A 314 13.67 2.64 5.09
N ASN A 315 14.76 3.37 5.29
CA ASN A 315 14.66 4.80 5.61
C ASN A 315 14.23 5.61 4.37
N ALA A 316 13.78 6.86 4.58
CA ALA A 316 13.30 7.69 3.49
C ALA A 316 14.43 8.07 2.50
N ASP A 317 15.62 8.42 2.99
CA ASP A 317 16.71 8.89 2.13
C ASP A 317 17.25 7.77 1.21
N ASP A 318 17.48 6.57 1.71
CA ASP A 318 17.99 5.48 0.87
C ASP A 318 16.88 4.88 -0.02
N PHE A 319 15.62 4.95 0.41
CA PHE A 319 14.47 4.64 -0.45
C PHE A 319 14.43 5.58 -1.67
N VAL A 320 14.53 6.88 -1.43
CA VAL A 320 14.39 7.89 -2.48
C VAL A 320 15.54 7.86 -3.47
N LYS A 321 16.79 7.68 -3.02
CA LYS A 321 17.94 7.56 -3.93
C LYS A 321 17.72 6.46 -4.97
N GLU A 322 17.22 5.30 -4.55
CA GLU A 322 16.88 4.22 -5.46
C GLU A 322 15.67 4.57 -6.32
N ALA A 323 14.63 5.18 -5.75
CA ALA A 323 13.40 5.50 -6.46
C ALA A 323 13.64 6.50 -7.60
N VAL A 324 14.42 7.55 -7.35
CA VAL A 324 14.80 8.57 -8.33
C VAL A 324 15.54 7.94 -9.51
N ASN A 325 16.43 6.97 -9.26
CA ASN A 325 17.17 6.27 -10.31
C ASN A 325 16.29 5.44 -11.26
N THR A 326 15.03 5.16 -10.88
CA THR A 326 14.09 4.43 -11.73
C THR A 326 13.27 5.32 -12.68
N ILE A 327 13.34 6.65 -12.53
CA ILE A 327 12.62 7.58 -13.41
C ILE A 327 13.03 7.33 -14.86
N GLY A 328 12.05 7.19 -15.75
CA GLY A 328 12.25 6.90 -17.18
C GLY A 328 12.49 5.43 -17.53
N LEU A 329 12.74 4.55 -16.56
CA LEU A 329 12.88 3.10 -16.80
C LEU A 329 11.56 2.35 -16.73
N THR A 330 10.66 2.76 -15.83
CA THR A 330 9.37 2.08 -15.61
C THR A 330 8.30 3.06 -15.16
N SER A 331 7.05 2.82 -15.59
CA SER A 331 5.87 3.59 -15.18
C SER A 331 5.28 3.11 -13.84
N MET A 332 5.66 1.93 -13.34
CA MET A 332 5.23 1.47 -12.02
C MET A 332 6.36 0.69 -11.34
N THR A 333 6.64 1.03 -10.08
CA THR A 333 7.66 0.35 -9.29
C THR A 333 7.43 0.54 -7.80
N SER A 334 7.91 -0.39 -6.96
CA SER A 334 7.92 -0.18 -5.52
C SER A 334 8.94 0.88 -5.06
N GLY A 335 9.88 1.29 -5.91
CA GLY A 335 10.81 2.40 -5.67
C GLY A 335 12.17 1.97 -5.13
N CYS A 336 12.33 0.77 -4.59
CA CYS A 336 13.64 0.26 -4.18
C CYS A 336 13.75 -1.25 -4.33
N LEU A 337 14.97 -1.78 -4.46
CA LEU A 337 15.22 -3.20 -4.66
C LEU A 337 14.58 -4.05 -3.54
N ASN A 338 14.71 -3.59 -2.30
CA ASN A 338 14.19 -4.31 -1.15
C ASN A 338 12.66 -4.47 -1.20
N HIS A 339 11.94 -3.41 -1.56
CA HIS A 339 10.48 -3.48 -1.65
C HIS A 339 10.05 -4.33 -2.86
N GLU A 340 10.80 -4.28 -3.96
CA GLU A 340 10.47 -5.07 -5.16
C GLU A 340 10.59 -6.57 -4.89
N LEU A 341 11.65 -6.97 -4.16
CA LEU A 341 11.81 -8.35 -3.68
C LEU A 341 10.65 -8.79 -2.77
N GLN A 342 10.20 -7.91 -1.86
CA GLN A 342 9.01 -8.21 -1.04
C GLN A 342 7.76 -8.40 -1.90
N MET A 343 7.62 -7.60 -2.97
CA MET A 343 6.49 -7.69 -3.89
C MET A 343 6.46 -8.97 -4.72
N LEU A 344 7.57 -9.70 -4.87
CA LEU A 344 7.60 -10.99 -5.57
C LEU A 344 6.63 -12.02 -4.95
N THR A 345 6.37 -11.93 -3.64
CA THR A 345 5.41 -12.81 -2.95
C THR A 345 4.02 -12.80 -3.57
N ARG A 346 3.60 -11.67 -4.19
CA ARG A 346 2.32 -11.54 -4.89
C ARG A 346 2.25 -12.38 -6.18
N HIS A 347 3.39 -12.60 -6.82
CA HIS A 347 3.54 -13.42 -8.03
C HIS A 347 3.69 -14.90 -7.67
N MET A 348 4.28 -15.19 -6.52
CA MET A 348 4.46 -16.55 -6.01
C MET A 348 3.13 -17.15 -5.54
N PHE A 349 2.41 -16.49 -4.62
CA PHE A 349 1.19 -17.07 -4.00
C PHE A 349 -0.12 -16.43 -4.44
N PRO A 350 -1.16 -17.23 -4.82
CA PRO A 350 -2.47 -16.66 -5.10
C PRO A 350 -2.96 -15.84 -3.92
N TRP A 351 -3.76 -14.79 -4.19
CA TRP A 351 -4.30 -13.94 -3.13
C TRP A 351 -5.12 -14.73 -2.09
N THR A 352 -5.79 -15.81 -2.52
CA THR A 352 -6.54 -16.71 -1.64
C THR A 352 -5.68 -17.31 -0.54
N LEU A 353 -4.39 -17.56 -0.79
CA LEU A 353 -3.43 -18.08 0.17
C LEU A 353 -2.61 -16.94 0.82
N LEU A 354 -2.12 -16.00 0.01
CA LEU A 354 -1.23 -14.92 0.46
C LEU A 354 -1.85 -14.08 1.57
N LYS A 355 -3.16 -13.83 1.52
CA LYS A 355 -3.85 -13.07 2.57
C LYS A 355 -3.66 -13.69 3.96
N TYR A 356 -3.66 -15.02 4.06
CA TYR A 356 -3.46 -15.72 5.34
C TYR A 356 -1.99 -15.74 5.76
N ILE A 357 -1.06 -15.86 4.79
CA ILE A 357 0.38 -15.78 5.03
C ILE A 357 0.75 -14.40 5.61
N LEU A 358 0.10 -13.33 5.15
CA LEU A 358 0.38 -11.95 5.59
C LEU A 358 -0.32 -11.54 6.88
N LEU A 359 -1.33 -12.29 7.36
CA LEU A 359 -2.06 -11.93 8.58
C LEU A 359 -1.17 -11.77 9.81
N PRO A 360 -0.20 -12.66 10.12
CA PRO A 360 0.67 -12.50 11.29
C PRO A 360 1.50 -11.20 11.25
N VAL A 361 2.04 -10.85 10.08
CA VAL A 361 2.79 -9.60 9.85
C VAL A 361 1.88 -8.40 10.11
N TYR A 362 0.65 -8.48 9.62
CA TYR A 362 -0.35 -7.45 9.84
C TYR A 362 -0.68 -7.27 11.33
N TRP A 363 -0.92 -8.36 12.06
CA TRP A 363 -1.20 -8.33 13.50
C TRP A 363 -0.03 -7.74 14.29
N TYR A 364 1.20 -8.05 13.90
CA TYR A 364 2.39 -7.43 14.47
C TYR A 364 2.38 -5.90 14.27
N HIS A 365 2.12 -5.42 13.05
CA HIS A 365 2.06 -3.98 12.80
C HIS A 365 0.92 -3.29 13.54
N LYS A 366 -0.26 -3.93 13.65
CA LYS A 366 -1.37 -3.39 14.43
C LYS A 366 -0.98 -3.22 15.90
N ARG A 367 -0.44 -4.27 16.54
CA ARG A 367 0.02 -4.20 17.94
C ARG A 367 1.08 -3.12 18.14
N ARG A 368 2.02 -3.00 17.21
CA ARG A 368 3.09 -1.97 17.27
C ARG A 368 2.52 -0.55 17.17
N THR A 369 1.59 -0.32 16.25
CA THR A 369 0.95 1.00 16.10
C THR A 369 0.11 1.34 17.33
N ASP A 370 -0.65 0.38 17.86
CA ASP A 370 -1.42 0.55 19.10
C ASP A 370 -0.49 0.90 20.29
N ALA A 371 0.63 0.18 20.47
CA ALA A 371 1.61 0.48 21.52
C ALA A 371 2.28 1.86 21.35
N SER A 372 2.61 2.26 20.12
CA SER A 372 3.18 3.60 19.87
C SER A 372 2.22 4.72 20.25
N GLN A 373 0.91 4.49 20.13
CA GLN A 373 -0.10 5.48 20.51
C GLN A 373 -0.28 5.56 22.02
N GLU A 374 -0.22 4.44 22.73
CA GLU A 374 -0.26 4.42 24.19
C GLU A 374 0.90 5.25 24.78
N VAL A 375 2.13 5.03 24.29
CA VAL A 375 3.31 5.83 24.68
C VAL A 375 3.13 7.32 24.35
N THR A 376 2.57 7.63 23.19
CA THR A 376 2.33 9.03 22.79
C THR A 376 1.28 9.70 23.68
N ALA A 377 0.24 8.96 24.09
CA ALA A 377 -0.79 9.44 24.99
C ALA A 377 -0.25 9.66 26.42
N GLU A 378 0.59 8.75 26.92
CA GLU A 378 1.27 8.90 28.21
C GLU A 378 2.21 10.11 28.22
N ASN A 379 3.04 10.29 27.19
CA ASN A 379 3.92 11.44 27.06
C ASN A 379 3.14 12.77 27.02
N LYS A 380 1.99 12.80 26.34
CA LYS A 380 1.09 13.97 26.37
C LYS A 380 0.57 14.24 27.77
N LYS A 381 0.12 13.22 28.51
CA LYS A 381 -0.34 13.37 29.90
C LYS A 381 0.77 13.91 30.80
N VAL A 382 1.97 13.34 30.75
CA VAL A 382 3.12 13.79 31.54
C VAL A 382 3.47 15.24 31.23
N ASN A 383 3.48 15.64 29.95
CA ASN A 383 3.73 17.02 29.56
C ASN A 383 2.66 18.00 30.09
N ILE A 384 1.38 17.64 30.02
CA ILE A 384 0.29 18.45 30.57
C ILE A 384 0.45 18.59 32.10
N THR A 385 0.77 17.50 32.79
CA THR A 385 1.04 17.52 34.24
C THR A 385 2.23 18.43 34.56
N ASN A 386 3.34 18.34 33.83
CA ASN A 386 4.52 19.16 34.02
C ASN A 386 4.25 20.65 33.77
N ILE A 387 3.47 20.98 32.73
CA ILE A 387 3.05 22.36 32.45
C ILE A 387 2.14 22.87 33.58
N SER A 388 1.17 22.07 34.02
CA SER A 388 0.30 22.39 35.17
C SER A 388 1.11 22.62 36.46
N CYS A 389 2.11 21.79 36.74
CA CYS A 389 2.99 21.95 37.90
C CYS A 389 3.84 23.23 37.80
N ARG A 390 4.40 23.54 36.63
CA ARG A 390 5.16 24.79 36.40
C ARG A 390 4.27 26.03 36.53
N LEU A 391 3.04 25.98 36.03
CA LEU A 391 2.07 27.07 36.18
C LEU A 391 1.68 27.26 37.65
N ARG A 392 1.43 26.19 38.40
CA ARG A 392 1.16 26.27 39.86
C ARG A 392 2.35 26.82 40.64
N ALA A 393 3.57 26.39 40.33
CA ALA A 393 4.78 26.91 40.96
C ALA A 393 4.98 28.41 40.67
N ASN A 394 4.75 28.84 39.42
CA ASN A 394 4.83 30.25 39.04
C ASN A 394 3.73 31.12 39.66
N LEU A 395 2.52 30.58 39.83
CA LEU A 395 1.42 31.27 40.53
C LEU A 395 1.68 31.36 42.04
N SER A 396 2.25 30.31 42.64
CA SER A 396 2.68 30.28 44.04
C SER A 396 3.82 31.27 44.32
N MET A 397 4.80 31.39 43.41
CA MET A 397 5.88 32.38 43.55
C MET A 397 5.41 33.83 43.35
N LYS A 398 4.30 34.05 42.66
CA LYS A 398 3.70 35.38 42.44
C LYS A 398 2.66 35.78 43.49
N GLY A 399 2.45 35.00 44.55
CA GLY A 399 1.51 35.32 45.63
C GLY A 399 0.03 35.35 45.21
N LEU A 400 -0.32 34.78 44.06
CA LEU A 400 -1.70 34.73 43.58
C LEU A 400 -2.37 33.45 44.11
N ALA A 401 -3.22 33.60 45.13
CA ALA A 401 -4.07 32.52 45.62
C ALA A 401 -5.04 32.07 44.51
N VAL A 402 -4.88 30.83 44.04
CA VAL A 402 -5.81 30.22 43.07
C VAL A 402 -7.02 29.70 43.84
N SER A 403 -8.10 30.49 43.89
CA SER A 403 -9.42 29.96 44.21
C SER A 403 -9.87 29.08 43.04
N VAL A 404 -9.94 27.77 43.28
CA VAL A 404 -10.41 26.78 42.33
C VAL A 404 -11.91 26.98 42.11
N ILE A 405 -12.30 27.50 40.95
CA ILE A 405 -13.67 27.37 40.45
C ILE A 405 -13.77 25.98 39.81
N GLN A 406 -14.29 25.02 40.57
CA GLN A 406 -14.94 23.83 40.02
C GLN A 406 -16.29 24.27 39.43
N GLN A 407 -16.43 24.25 38.10
CA GLN A 407 -17.75 24.17 37.47
C GLN A 407 -17.72 23.20 36.27
N LYS A 408 -18.58 22.16 36.44
CA LYS A 408 -19.20 21.18 35.53
C LYS A 408 -18.58 20.87 34.18
#